data_AF-A0A832HUQ4-F1
#
_entry.id   AF-A0A832HUQ4-F1
#
_cell.length_a   1.000
_cell.length_b   1.000
_cell.length_c   1.000
_cell.angle_alpha   90.00
_cell.angle_beta   90.00
_cell.angle_gamma   90.00
#
_symmetry.space_group_name_H-M   'P 1'
#
loop_
_entity.id
_entity.type
_entity.pdbx_description
1 polymer ?
#
loop_
_entity_poly.entity_id
_entity_poly.type
_entity_poly.pdbx_seq_one_letter_code
_entity_poly.pdbx_strand_id
1 'polypeptide(L)'
;MNYTENLPWVILLLPLCAAVFITLFTLRDGKFSSGVSIAAAVLAFIFSATLFAIQLGVQMPETMTDYKLEWLKLGEVKITIAPWMDQLSSLMTVLVTFVGGAIQIYSRRYMHGDAGMGRYFAGLSFFTFAMLGVVMSSNLVMLFIFWELVGVSSYMLIGFWHHKPAAADAGKKAFIVNRLGDFGFLLGILAIWGLAGTTDIYELKNLLSKKPEALGTLGGIVGLLIFCGAMGKSAQFPLHVWLPDAMEGPTPVSALIHAATMVAAGVFMLCRLFFLYQVNPAWPAALSFLNGITPLDIIAWIGGITALLSAVAAIQQNDIKRILAYSTLSQLGYMVMAVGLQGPAPAMFHLCTHAFFKALLFLAAGSIILALHHEQDIWRMGG
;
A
#
# COMPACT_ATOMS: atom_id res chain seq x y z
N MET A 1 -2.42 -28.28 17.91
CA MET A 1 -1.69 -27.13 17.34
C MET A 1 -2.65 -26.42 16.41
N ASN A 2 -3.06 -25.20 16.73
CA ASN A 2 -3.97 -24.41 15.91
C ASN A 2 -3.23 -23.96 14.64
N TYR A 3 -3.31 -24.76 13.57
CA TYR A 3 -2.68 -24.48 12.28
C TYR A 3 -3.10 -23.12 11.70
N THR A 4 -4.27 -22.62 12.07
CA THR A 4 -4.81 -21.32 11.68
C THR A 4 -4.09 -20.13 12.32
N GLU A 5 -3.53 -20.27 13.54
CA GLU A 5 -2.90 -19.16 14.27
C GLU A 5 -1.51 -18.80 13.75
N ASN A 6 -0.76 -19.79 13.26
CA ASN A 6 0.60 -19.58 12.75
C ASN A 6 0.62 -19.23 11.25
N LEU A 7 -0.46 -19.51 10.52
CA LEU A 7 -0.55 -19.26 9.09
C LEU A 7 -0.31 -17.80 8.69
N PRO A 8 -0.82 -16.79 9.42
CA PRO A 8 -0.51 -15.38 9.16
C PRO A 8 1.00 -15.08 9.17
N TRP A 9 1.73 -15.62 10.15
CA TRP A 9 3.18 -15.46 10.23
C TRP A 9 3.91 -16.09 9.04
N VAL A 10 3.47 -17.28 8.60
CA VAL A 10 4.03 -17.94 7.42
C VAL A 10 3.79 -17.10 6.17
N ILE A 11 2.57 -16.61 5.95
CA ILE A 11 2.23 -15.75 4.81
C ILE A 11 3.10 -14.50 4.80
N LEU A 12 3.28 -13.84 5.94
CA LEU A 12 4.13 -12.65 6.08
C LEU A 12 5.60 -12.95 5.77
N LEU A 13 6.17 -14.00 6.37
CA LEU A 13 7.62 -14.25 6.32
C LEU A 13 8.11 -14.95 5.05
N LEU A 14 7.24 -15.70 4.34
CA LEU A 14 7.60 -16.38 3.09
C LEU A 14 8.32 -15.46 2.07
N PRO A 15 7.77 -14.30 1.67
CA PRO A 15 8.44 -13.40 0.74
C PRO A 15 9.73 -12.81 1.32
N LEU A 16 9.84 -12.60 2.64
CA LEU A 16 11.09 -12.15 3.26
C LEU A 16 12.17 -13.23 3.16
N CYS A 17 11.84 -14.49 3.46
CA CYS A 17 12.75 -15.62 3.32
C CYS A 17 13.25 -15.76 1.88
N ALA A 18 12.38 -15.58 0.89
CA ALA A 18 12.77 -15.56 -0.52
C ALA A 18 13.74 -14.42 -0.83
N ALA A 19 13.44 -13.18 -0.40
CA ALA A 19 14.30 -12.03 -0.64
C ALA A 19 15.70 -12.21 -0.02
N VAL A 20 15.77 -12.71 1.22
CA VAL A 20 17.02 -12.98 1.94
C VAL A 20 17.80 -14.09 1.25
N PHE A 21 17.16 -15.21 0.92
CA PHE A 21 17.80 -16.34 0.24
C PHE A 21 18.37 -15.93 -1.12
N ILE A 22 17.60 -15.15 -1.90
CA ILE A 22 18.07 -14.65 -3.19
C ILE A 22 19.30 -13.77 -3.00
N THR A 23 19.24 -12.83 -2.07
CA THR A 23 20.32 -11.85 -1.82
C THR A 23 21.61 -12.54 -1.37
N LEU A 24 21.52 -13.56 -0.51
CA LEU A 24 22.69 -14.24 0.05
C LEU A 24 23.27 -15.30 -0.88
N PHE A 25 22.44 -16.06 -1.60
CA PHE A 25 22.88 -17.28 -2.27
C PHE A 25 22.74 -17.26 -3.79
N THR A 26 21.71 -16.60 -4.33
CA THR A 26 21.35 -16.76 -5.76
C THR A 26 21.39 -15.48 -6.57
N LEU A 27 21.87 -14.37 -6.00
CA LEU A 27 21.80 -13.04 -6.60
C LEU A 27 22.35 -12.96 -8.04
N ARG A 28 23.36 -13.79 -8.36
CA ARG A 28 23.98 -13.87 -9.69
C ARG A 28 23.26 -14.81 -10.65
N ASP A 29 22.41 -15.72 -10.16
CA ASP A 29 21.58 -16.61 -10.97
C ASP A 29 20.15 -16.06 -11.03
N GLY A 30 19.89 -15.24 -12.06
CA GLY A 30 18.57 -14.65 -12.29
C GLY A 30 17.46 -15.68 -12.52
N LYS A 31 17.77 -16.83 -13.15
CA LYS A 31 16.78 -17.88 -13.42
C LYS A 31 16.36 -18.56 -12.13
N PHE A 32 17.32 -18.97 -11.31
CA PHE A 32 17.02 -19.60 -10.03
C PHE A 32 16.37 -18.62 -9.06
N SER A 33 16.84 -17.37 -9.00
CA SER A 33 16.23 -16.30 -8.20
C SER A 33 14.76 -16.06 -8.55
N SER A 34 14.43 -16.03 -9.84
CA SER A 34 13.04 -15.90 -10.28
C SER A 34 12.17 -17.08 -9.84
N GLY A 35 12.70 -18.30 -9.88
CA GLY A 35 12.01 -19.50 -9.43
C GLY A 35 11.69 -19.46 -7.94
N VAL A 36 12.67 -19.08 -7.11
CA VAL A 36 12.51 -18.93 -5.65
C VAL A 36 11.44 -17.90 -5.31
N SER A 37 11.52 -16.70 -5.91
CA SER A 37 10.54 -15.63 -5.67
C SER A 37 9.13 -16.05 -6.07
N ILE A 38 8.95 -16.62 -7.27
CA ILE A 38 7.64 -17.04 -7.77
C ILE A 38 7.07 -18.16 -6.89
N ALA A 39 7.88 -19.15 -6.50
CA ALA A 39 7.43 -20.22 -5.63
C ALA A 39 6.94 -19.67 -4.28
N ALA A 40 7.67 -18.73 -3.68
CA ALA A 40 7.25 -18.09 -2.43
C ALA A 40 5.95 -17.30 -2.59
N ALA A 41 5.79 -16.55 -3.69
CA ALA A 41 4.55 -15.81 -3.97
C ALA A 41 3.34 -16.71 -4.18
N VAL A 42 3.50 -17.81 -4.94
CA VAL A 42 2.43 -18.80 -5.16
C VAL A 42 2.05 -19.50 -3.87
N LEU A 43 3.02 -19.90 -3.05
CA LEU A 43 2.74 -20.50 -1.73
C LEU A 43 2.03 -19.51 -0.80
N ALA A 44 2.47 -18.25 -0.76
CA ALA A 44 1.81 -17.20 0.01
C ALA A 44 0.35 -16.98 -0.46
N PHE A 45 0.08 -17.04 -1.76
CA PHE A 45 -1.28 -16.99 -2.30
C PHE A 45 -2.13 -18.20 -1.92
N ILE A 46 -1.58 -19.42 -1.98
CA ILE A 46 -2.31 -20.63 -1.57
C ILE A 46 -2.70 -20.53 -0.09
N PHE A 47 -1.77 -20.11 0.76
CA PHE A 47 -2.03 -19.94 2.19
C PHE A 47 -3.00 -18.78 2.48
N SER A 48 -2.90 -17.65 1.79
CA SER A 48 -3.85 -16.55 1.96
C SER A 48 -5.27 -16.92 1.51
N ALA A 49 -5.40 -17.60 0.37
CA ALA A 49 -6.69 -18.07 -0.15
C ALA A 49 -7.30 -19.13 0.78
N THR A 50 -6.48 -20.03 1.32
CA THR A 50 -6.94 -21.02 2.31
C THR A 50 -7.45 -20.34 3.58
N LEU A 51 -6.72 -19.36 4.11
CA LEU A 51 -7.14 -18.60 5.29
C LEU A 51 -8.45 -17.84 5.03
N PHE A 52 -8.56 -17.18 3.88
CA PHE A 52 -9.77 -16.47 3.47
C PHE A 52 -10.98 -17.42 3.33
N ALA A 53 -10.79 -18.59 2.74
CA ALA A 53 -11.85 -19.61 2.61
C ALA A 53 -12.32 -20.13 3.98
N ILE A 54 -11.39 -20.35 4.93
CA ILE A 54 -11.73 -20.77 6.29
C ILE A 54 -12.57 -19.69 7.00
N GLN A 55 -12.21 -18.41 6.84
CA GLN A 55 -12.96 -17.30 7.44
C GLN A 55 -14.34 -17.06 6.80
N LEU A 56 -14.55 -17.47 5.55
CA LEU A 56 -15.88 -17.46 4.91
C LEU A 56 -16.75 -18.63 5.39
N GLY A 57 -16.15 -19.82 5.54
CA GLY A 57 -16.86 -21.05 5.89
C GLY A 57 -17.17 -21.20 7.38
N VAL A 58 -16.38 -20.54 8.23
CA VAL A 58 -16.63 -20.47 9.67
C VAL A 58 -16.83 -19.01 10.01
N GLN A 59 -17.95 -18.64 10.65
CA GLN A 59 -18.11 -17.34 11.32
C GLN A 59 -17.12 -17.27 12.50
N MET A 60 -15.82 -17.26 12.20
CA MET A 60 -14.76 -17.14 13.17
C MET A 60 -14.85 -15.73 13.74
N PRO A 61 -14.89 -15.59 15.09
CA PRO A 61 -14.61 -14.30 15.72
C PRO A 61 -13.28 -13.76 15.19
N GLU A 62 -13.14 -12.43 15.10
CA GLU A 62 -11.93 -11.76 14.62
C GLU A 62 -10.67 -12.47 15.16
N THR A 63 -9.95 -13.17 14.27
CA THR A 63 -8.76 -13.94 14.64
C THR A 63 -7.62 -12.97 14.97
N MET A 64 -7.54 -12.54 16.22
CA MET A 64 -6.28 -12.09 16.79
C MET A 64 -5.39 -13.32 16.97
N THR A 65 -4.19 -13.27 16.41
CA THR A 65 -3.19 -14.30 16.71
C THR A 65 -2.83 -14.21 18.20
N ASP A 66 -2.87 -15.34 18.91
CA ASP A 66 -2.51 -15.40 20.34
C ASP A 66 -1.01 -15.07 20.55
N TYR A 67 -0.19 -15.28 19.52
CA TYR A 67 1.24 -14.99 19.55
C TYR A 67 1.55 -13.52 19.22
N LYS A 68 1.75 -12.73 20.28
CA LYS A 68 2.25 -11.35 20.20
C LYS A 68 3.74 -11.31 20.57
N LEU A 69 4.60 -10.86 19.65
CA LEU A 69 6.02 -10.62 19.95
C LEU A 69 6.16 -9.25 20.59
N GLU A 70 6.58 -9.16 21.85
CA GLU A 70 6.91 -7.86 22.45
C GLU A 70 8.17 -7.28 21.77
N TRP A 71 8.04 -6.16 21.06
CA TRP A 71 9.13 -5.52 20.33
C TRP A 71 9.84 -4.47 21.18
N LEU A 72 9.06 -3.59 21.83
CA LEU A 72 9.59 -2.52 22.68
C LEU A 72 8.64 -2.25 23.85
N LYS A 73 9.21 -2.05 25.04
CA LYS A 73 8.48 -1.61 26.23
C LYS A 73 9.01 -0.26 26.68
N LEU A 74 8.15 0.76 26.66
CA LEU A 74 8.45 2.13 27.09
C LEU A 74 7.54 2.48 28.27
N GLY A 75 8.04 2.31 29.50
CA GLY A 75 7.25 2.48 30.71
C GLY A 75 6.09 1.47 30.77
N GLU A 76 4.86 1.98 30.78
CA GLU A 76 3.63 1.17 30.78
C GLU A 76 3.19 0.72 29.37
N VAL A 77 3.72 1.35 28.32
CA VAL A 77 3.30 1.06 26.94
C VAL A 77 4.13 -0.08 26.37
N LYS A 78 3.43 -1.10 25.88
CA LYS A 78 4.00 -2.25 25.19
C LYS A 78 3.69 -2.16 23.70
N ILE A 79 4.73 -2.14 22.87
CA ILE A 79 4.60 -2.23 21.43
C ILE A 79 4.86 -3.68 21.04
N THR A 80 3.85 -4.33 20.46
CA THR A 80 3.93 -5.72 20.02
C THR A 80 3.95 -5.82 18.50
N ILE A 81 4.65 -6.81 17.95
CA ILE A 81 4.53 -7.20 16.54
C ILE A 81 3.68 -8.47 16.50
N ALA A 82 2.50 -8.35 15.90
CA ALA A 82 1.56 -9.44 15.75
C ALA A 82 0.72 -9.23 14.49
N PRO A 83 0.65 -10.22 13.59
CA PRO A 83 -0.30 -10.20 12.49
C PRO A 83 -1.74 -10.17 13.01
N TRP A 84 -2.50 -9.17 12.59
CA TRP A 84 -3.94 -9.08 12.82
C TRP A 84 -4.69 -9.40 11.52
N MET A 85 -5.48 -10.47 11.56
CA MET A 85 -6.30 -10.94 10.43
C MET A 85 -7.79 -10.80 10.75
N ASP A 86 -8.38 -9.72 10.26
CA ASP A 86 -9.84 -9.55 10.14
C ASP A 86 -10.28 -9.75 8.68
N GLN A 87 -11.56 -9.50 8.39
CA GLN A 87 -12.11 -9.64 7.03
C GLN A 87 -11.42 -8.71 6.02
N LEU A 88 -11.11 -7.47 6.45
CA LEU A 88 -10.48 -6.46 5.60
C LEU A 88 -9.04 -6.85 5.25
N SER A 89 -8.25 -7.23 6.26
CA SER A 89 -6.87 -7.70 6.08
C SER A 89 -6.85 -8.95 5.22
N SER A 90 -7.76 -9.90 5.43
CA SER A 90 -7.76 -11.17 4.69
C SER A 90 -8.08 -11.00 3.20
N LEU A 91 -9.05 -10.15 2.86
CA LEU A 91 -9.31 -9.76 1.47
C LEU A 91 -8.06 -9.13 0.84
N MET A 92 -7.44 -8.18 1.54
CA MET A 92 -6.29 -7.45 1.01
C MET A 92 -5.04 -8.34 0.90
N THR A 93 -4.82 -9.28 1.83
CA THR A 93 -3.74 -10.28 1.75
C THR A 93 -3.90 -11.15 0.51
N VAL A 94 -5.12 -11.62 0.20
CA VAL A 94 -5.40 -12.37 -1.03
C VAL A 94 -5.11 -11.53 -2.27
N LEU A 95 -5.55 -10.27 -2.31
CA LEU A 95 -5.29 -9.37 -3.44
C LEU A 95 -3.79 -9.14 -3.66
N VAL A 96 -3.04 -8.82 -2.60
CA VAL A 96 -1.60 -8.57 -2.66
C VAL A 96 -0.85 -9.82 -3.15
N THR A 97 -1.16 -10.99 -2.60
CA THR A 97 -0.48 -12.24 -2.97
C THR A 97 -0.86 -12.73 -4.36
N PHE A 98 -2.12 -12.62 -4.77
CA PHE A 98 -2.57 -13.01 -6.11
C PHE A 98 -1.98 -12.11 -7.20
N VAL A 99 -2.22 -10.79 -7.10
CA VAL A 99 -1.76 -9.83 -8.10
C VAL A 99 -0.23 -9.77 -8.10
N GLY A 100 0.39 -9.78 -6.91
CA GLY A 100 1.84 -9.85 -6.77
C GLY A 100 2.44 -11.10 -7.39
N GLY A 101 1.83 -12.28 -7.17
CA GLY A 101 2.26 -13.54 -7.79
C GLY A 101 2.14 -13.53 -9.31
N ALA A 102 1.01 -13.06 -9.84
CA ALA A 102 0.81 -12.93 -11.29
C ALA A 102 1.85 -12.01 -11.94
N ILE A 103 2.16 -10.88 -11.28
CA ILE A 103 3.19 -9.95 -11.75
C ILE A 103 4.57 -10.59 -11.69
N GLN A 104 4.93 -11.32 -10.63
CA GLN A 104 6.22 -12.02 -10.54
C GLN A 104 6.37 -13.07 -11.66
N ILE A 105 5.31 -13.81 -11.98
CA ILE A 105 5.29 -14.76 -13.10
C ILE A 105 5.56 -14.03 -14.42
N TYR A 106 4.85 -12.94 -14.68
CA TYR A 106 5.04 -12.11 -15.87
C TYR A 106 6.48 -11.55 -15.94
N SER A 107 7.00 -11.05 -14.83
CA SER A 107 8.33 -10.44 -14.75
C SER A 107 9.46 -11.37 -15.16
N ARG A 108 9.29 -12.70 -15.01
CA ARG A 108 10.33 -13.67 -15.40
C ARG A 108 10.66 -13.57 -16.89
N ARG A 109 9.64 -13.38 -17.73
CA ARG A 109 9.85 -13.20 -19.18
C ARG A 109 10.27 -11.77 -19.51
N TYR A 110 9.65 -10.78 -18.87
CA TYR A 110 9.95 -9.37 -19.11
C TYR A 110 11.40 -9.00 -18.80
N MET A 111 11.97 -9.55 -17.71
CA MET A 111 13.35 -9.31 -17.29
C MET A 111 14.37 -10.28 -17.88
N HIS A 112 13.97 -11.11 -18.86
CA HIS A 112 14.85 -12.11 -19.44
C HIS A 112 16.04 -11.45 -20.15
N GLY A 113 17.25 -11.70 -19.65
CA GLY A 113 18.50 -11.15 -20.21
C GLY A 113 19.00 -9.89 -19.52
N ASP A 114 18.24 -9.32 -18.56
CA ASP A 114 18.74 -8.22 -17.73
C ASP A 114 19.72 -8.76 -16.66
N ALA A 115 20.91 -8.16 -16.57
CA ALA A 115 21.96 -8.57 -15.64
C ALA A 115 21.54 -8.45 -14.15
N GLY A 116 20.58 -7.57 -13.84
CA GLY A 116 20.06 -7.32 -12.50
C GLY A 116 18.87 -8.20 -12.11
N MET A 117 18.52 -9.25 -12.87
CA MET A 117 17.32 -10.07 -12.64
C MET A 117 17.25 -10.65 -11.21
N GLY A 118 18.36 -11.10 -10.61
CA GLY A 118 18.36 -11.58 -9.23
C GLY A 118 17.99 -10.48 -8.21
N ARG A 119 18.61 -9.30 -8.33
CA ARG A 119 18.30 -8.11 -7.50
C ARG A 119 16.84 -7.69 -7.66
N TYR A 120 16.32 -7.76 -8.87
CA TYR A 120 14.94 -7.44 -9.18
C TYR A 120 13.95 -8.32 -8.41
N PHE A 121 14.13 -9.65 -8.46
CA PHE A 121 13.24 -10.59 -7.76
C PHE A 121 13.40 -10.55 -6.23
N ALA A 122 14.60 -10.29 -5.72
CA ALA A 122 14.79 -9.99 -4.30
C ALA A 122 13.99 -8.74 -3.88
N GLY A 123 14.03 -7.68 -4.70
CA GLY A 123 13.27 -6.45 -4.48
C GLY A 123 11.76 -6.66 -4.51
N LEU A 124 11.24 -7.43 -5.48
CA LEU A 124 9.79 -7.74 -5.55
C LEU A 124 9.32 -8.57 -4.34
N SER A 125 10.11 -9.56 -3.94
CA SER A 125 9.84 -10.37 -2.74
C SER A 125 9.84 -9.48 -1.49
N PHE A 126 10.85 -8.64 -1.32
CA PHE A 126 10.95 -7.72 -0.17
C PHE A 126 9.79 -6.71 -0.15
N PHE A 127 9.40 -6.18 -1.30
CA PHE A 127 8.25 -5.30 -1.42
C PHE A 127 6.94 -6.01 -1.05
N THR A 128 6.77 -7.27 -1.48
CA THR A 128 5.60 -8.08 -1.12
C THR A 128 5.54 -8.33 0.39
N PHE A 129 6.68 -8.64 1.02
CA PHE A 129 6.79 -8.73 2.48
C PHE A 129 6.35 -7.43 3.17
N ALA A 130 6.88 -6.29 2.70
CA ALA A 130 6.56 -4.99 3.29
C ALA A 130 5.07 -4.67 3.18
N MET A 131 4.46 -4.92 2.01
CA MET A 131 3.04 -4.70 1.78
C MET A 131 2.16 -5.63 2.64
N LEU A 132 2.52 -6.90 2.77
CA LEU A 132 1.81 -7.82 3.66
C LEU A 132 1.88 -7.36 5.12
N GLY A 133 3.02 -6.84 5.57
CA GLY A 133 3.14 -6.28 6.91
C GLY A 133 2.24 -5.07 7.15
N VAL A 134 2.06 -4.19 6.16
CA VAL A 134 1.08 -3.08 6.23
C VAL A 134 -0.32 -3.62 6.45
N VAL A 135 -0.73 -4.61 5.65
CA VAL A 135 -2.08 -5.19 5.69
C VAL A 135 -2.37 -5.92 7.00
N MET A 136 -1.36 -6.58 7.55
CA MET A 136 -1.47 -7.42 8.74
C MET A 136 -1.12 -6.67 10.03
N SER A 137 -0.94 -5.35 9.99
CA SER A 137 -0.56 -4.58 11.17
C SER A 137 -1.66 -4.53 12.23
N SER A 138 -1.29 -4.88 13.47
CA SER A 138 -2.15 -4.82 14.66
C SER A 138 -2.18 -3.45 15.33
N ASN A 139 -1.10 -2.69 15.20
CA ASN A 139 -0.92 -1.39 15.84
C ASN A 139 -0.32 -0.38 14.86
N LEU A 140 -0.46 0.90 15.18
CA LEU A 140 -0.02 2.02 14.34
C LEU A 140 1.51 2.06 14.15
N VAL A 141 2.28 1.59 15.13
CA VAL A 141 3.75 1.56 15.03
C VAL A 141 4.21 0.48 14.04
N MET A 142 3.66 -0.73 14.15
CA MET A 142 3.89 -1.79 13.17
C MET A 142 3.48 -1.35 11.77
N LEU A 143 2.32 -0.68 11.65
CA LEU A 143 1.85 -0.11 10.39
C LEU A 143 2.89 0.86 9.83
N PHE A 144 3.41 1.80 10.63
CA PHE A 144 4.44 2.75 10.21
C PHE A 144 5.77 2.09 9.81
N ILE A 145 6.23 1.07 10.54
CA ILE A 145 7.44 0.32 10.18
C ILE A 145 7.29 -0.27 8.77
N PHE A 146 6.20 -0.98 8.51
CA PHE A 146 5.96 -1.59 7.22
C PHE A 146 5.65 -0.56 6.12
N TRP A 147 5.03 0.55 6.48
CA TRP A 147 4.79 1.70 5.60
C TRP A 147 6.08 2.28 5.02
N GLU A 148 7.08 2.43 5.89
CA GLU A 148 8.42 2.86 5.55
C GLU A 148 9.15 1.83 4.70
N LEU A 149 9.03 0.53 5.05
CA LEU A 149 9.60 -0.55 4.24
C LEU A 149 9.00 -0.61 2.83
N VAL A 150 7.70 -0.33 2.67
CA VAL A 150 7.08 -0.18 1.33
C VAL A 150 7.69 1.00 0.58
N GLY A 151 8.00 2.12 1.26
CA GLY A 151 8.67 3.27 0.67
C GLY A 151 10.12 2.99 0.24
N VAL A 152 10.89 2.27 1.06
CA VAL A 152 12.27 1.89 0.74
C VAL A 152 12.30 0.88 -0.41
N SER A 153 11.46 -0.13 -0.37
CA SER A 153 11.38 -1.13 -1.42
C SER A 153 10.88 -0.56 -2.76
N SER A 154 9.93 0.38 -2.74
CA SER A 154 9.51 1.09 -3.96
C SER A 154 10.62 1.98 -4.52
N TYR A 155 11.38 2.69 -3.68
CA TYR A 155 12.55 3.45 -4.10
C TYR A 155 13.55 2.57 -4.86
N MET A 156 13.86 1.39 -4.33
CA MET A 156 14.76 0.42 -4.98
C MET A 156 14.23 -0.10 -6.31
N LEU A 157 12.92 -0.31 -6.42
CA LEU A 157 12.29 -0.87 -7.62
C LEU A 157 12.06 0.17 -8.72
N ILE A 158 11.68 1.40 -8.36
CA ILE A 158 11.58 2.54 -9.30
C ILE A 158 12.98 2.88 -9.84
N GLY A 159 13.96 3.01 -8.95
CA GLY A 159 15.35 3.27 -9.28
C GLY A 159 16.14 2.04 -9.75
N PHE A 160 15.48 0.96 -10.20
CA PHE A 160 16.16 -0.31 -10.51
C PHE A 160 17.29 -0.12 -11.53
N TRP A 161 17.01 0.59 -12.64
CA TRP A 161 18.00 1.01 -13.61
C TRP A 161 18.70 2.31 -13.18
N HIS A 162 19.26 2.31 -11.97
CA HIS A 162 20.00 3.41 -11.33
C HIS A 162 21.11 4.07 -12.18
N HIS A 163 21.61 3.41 -13.23
CA HIS A 163 22.55 4.01 -14.19
C HIS A 163 21.88 5.06 -15.09
N LYS A 164 20.56 5.05 -15.24
CA LYS A 164 19.78 6.08 -15.93
C LYS A 164 19.48 7.22 -14.96
N PRO A 165 19.95 8.46 -15.21
CA PRO A 165 19.69 9.60 -14.32
C PRO A 165 18.19 9.81 -14.05
N ALA A 166 17.36 9.70 -15.10
CA ALA A 166 15.90 9.82 -14.98
C ALA A 166 15.29 8.84 -13.96
N ALA A 167 15.70 7.56 -13.99
CA ALA A 167 15.21 6.54 -13.05
C ALA A 167 15.70 6.79 -11.62
N ALA A 168 16.95 7.24 -11.46
CA ALA A 168 17.49 7.60 -10.14
C ALA A 168 16.77 8.83 -9.55
N ASP A 169 16.50 9.85 -10.36
CA ASP A 169 15.77 11.04 -9.96
C ASP A 169 14.30 10.74 -9.65
N ALA A 170 13.64 9.91 -10.45
CA ALA A 170 12.29 9.43 -10.20
C ALA A 170 12.18 8.68 -8.87
N GLY A 171 13.11 7.76 -8.60
CA GLY A 171 13.19 7.06 -7.32
C GLY A 171 13.33 8.03 -6.15
N LYS A 172 14.29 8.95 -6.21
CA LYS A 172 14.49 9.98 -5.16
C LYS A 172 13.25 10.82 -4.94
N LYS A 173 12.61 11.30 -6.01
CA LYS A 173 11.38 12.09 -5.94
C LYS A 173 10.26 11.32 -5.26
N ALA A 174 10.06 10.05 -5.63
CA ALA A 174 9.09 9.18 -4.97
C ALA A 174 9.38 9.02 -3.48
N PHE A 175 10.62 8.77 -3.10
CA PHE A 175 10.96 8.61 -1.69
C PHE A 175 10.73 9.89 -0.87
N ILE A 176 11.16 11.06 -1.39
CA ILE A 176 11.05 12.35 -0.69
C ILE A 176 9.59 12.79 -0.57
N VAL A 177 8.79 12.69 -1.63
CA VAL A 177 7.39 13.13 -1.60
C VAL A 177 6.55 12.25 -0.68
N ASN A 178 6.79 10.94 -0.67
CA ASN A 178 6.13 10.04 0.29
C ASN A 178 6.54 10.38 1.73
N ARG A 179 7.83 10.66 1.97
CA ARG A 179 8.34 11.04 3.29
C ARG A 179 7.62 12.25 3.89
N LEU A 180 7.22 13.21 3.06
CA LEU A 180 6.48 14.38 3.51
C LEU A 180 5.10 14.00 4.09
N GLY A 181 4.40 13.05 3.46
CA GLY A 181 3.16 12.48 4.00
C GLY A 181 3.42 11.64 5.26
N ASP A 182 4.50 10.86 5.24
CA ASP A 182 4.89 9.98 6.35
C ASP A 182 5.27 10.78 7.61
N PHE A 183 5.77 12.01 7.46
CA PHE A 183 5.98 12.93 8.59
C PHE A 183 4.67 13.30 9.29
N GLY A 184 3.63 13.65 8.53
CA GLY A 184 2.30 13.90 9.08
C GLY A 184 1.73 12.66 9.76
N PHE A 185 1.89 11.49 9.12
CA PHE A 185 1.47 10.22 9.69
C PHE A 185 2.13 9.93 11.04
N LEU A 186 3.46 10.10 11.14
CA LEU A 186 4.20 9.93 12.39
C LEU A 186 3.70 10.87 13.49
N LEU A 187 3.46 12.15 13.18
CA LEU A 187 2.88 13.09 14.14
C LEU A 187 1.50 12.65 14.62
N GLY A 188 0.67 12.10 13.72
CA GLY A 188 -0.62 11.52 14.08
C GLY A 188 -0.49 10.35 15.05
N ILE A 189 0.46 9.44 14.83
CA ILE A 189 0.72 8.31 15.73
C ILE A 189 1.15 8.81 17.12
N LEU A 190 2.06 9.77 17.18
CA LEU A 190 2.53 10.36 18.44
C LEU A 190 1.40 11.08 19.19
N ALA A 191 0.52 11.78 18.46
CA ALA A 191 -0.63 12.44 19.06
C ALA A 191 -1.66 11.44 19.61
N ILE A 192 -1.98 10.38 18.86
CA ILE A 192 -2.84 9.29 19.33
C ILE A 192 -2.24 8.66 20.58
N TRP A 193 -0.94 8.36 20.56
CA TRP A 193 -0.27 7.78 21.71
C TRP A 193 -0.33 8.68 22.94
N GLY A 194 -0.10 9.98 22.78
CA GLY A 194 -0.15 10.96 23.87
C GLY A 194 -1.56 11.20 24.44
N LEU A 195 -2.61 11.12 23.61
CA LEU A 195 -4.00 11.39 24.01
C LEU A 195 -4.74 10.13 24.48
N ALA A 196 -4.57 9.01 23.78
CA ALA A 196 -5.29 7.76 24.03
C ALA A 196 -4.48 6.75 24.87
N GLY A 197 -3.17 6.93 25.01
CA GLY A 197 -2.29 6.03 25.77
C GLY A 197 -2.01 4.68 25.10
N THR A 198 -2.53 4.43 23.90
CA THR A 198 -2.34 3.18 23.15
C THR A 198 -1.99 3.46 21.69
N THR A 199 -1.32 2.50 21.07
CA THR A 199 -1.10 2.46 19.61
C THR A 199 -1.75 1.24 18.97
N ASP A 200 -2.34 0.35 19.77
CA ASP A 200 -3.09 -0.81 19.29
C ASP A 200 -4.41 -0.35 18.66
N ILE A 201 -4.66 -0.78 17.43
CA ILE A 201 -5.79 -0.28 16.64
C ILE A 201 -7.11 -0.78 17.21
N TYR A 202 -7.15 -2.01 17.75
CA TYR A 202 -8.36 -2.59 18.34
C TYR A 202 -8.70 -1.91 19.66
N GLU A 203 -7.72 -1.70 20.53
CA GLU A 203 -7.90 -0.94 21.77
C GLU A 203 -8.35 0.49 21.49
N LEU A 204 -7.73 1.16 20.51
CA LEU A 204 -8.10 2.52 20.12
C LEU A 204 -9.53 2.60 19.58
N LYS A 205 -9.94 1.65 18.73
CA LYS A 205 -11.32 1.53 18.22
C LYS A 205 -12.31 1.38 19.37
N ASN A 206 -12.01 0.51 20.34
CA ASN A 206 -12.86 0.28 21.51
C ASN A 206 -12.93 1.50 22.44
N LEU A 207 -11.81 2.21 22.63
CA LEU A 207 -11.76 3.44 23.42
C LEU A 207 -12.68 4.50 22.80
N LEU A 208 -12.55 4.77 21.50
CA LEU A 208 -13.32 5.81 20.82
C LEU A 208 -14.80 5.44 20.67
N SER A 209 -15.13 4.15 20.63
CA SER A 209 -16.52 3.68 20.67
C SER A 209 -17.18 3.95 22.04
N LYS A 210 -16.41 3.90 23.13
CA LYS A 210 -16.92 4.13 24.50
C LYS A 210 -16.82 5.58 24.95
N LYS A 211 -15.80 6.30 24.49
CA LYS A 211 -15.50 7.70 24.80
C LYS A 211 -15.12 8.43 23.51
N PRO A 212 -16.10 8.83 22.68
CA PRO A 212 -15.83 9.53 21.43
C PRO A 212 -14.98 10.79 21.64
N GLU A 213 -15.13 11.47 22.78
CA GLU A 213 -14.37 12.66 23.16
C GLU A 213 -12.92 12.40 23.61
N ALA A 214 -12.41 11.17 23.59
CA ALA A 214 -11.07 10.85 24.11
C ALA A 214 -9.92 11.60 23.41
N LEU A 215 -10.09 12.01 22.14
CA LEU A 215 -9.12 12.84 21.42
C LEU A 215 -9.35 14.34 21.59
N GLY A 216 -10.42 14.74 22.27
CA GLY A 216 -10.79 16.12 22.54
C GLY A 216 -10.87 16.99 21.28
N THR A 217 -10.49 18.26 21.42
CA THR A 217 -10.45 19.28 20.34
C THR A 217 -9.35 19.05 19.30
N LEU A 218 -8.54 18.00 19.46
CA LEU A 218 -7.51 17.64 18.50
C LEU A 218 -7.93 16.47 17.60
N GLY A 219 -9.07 15.81 17.86
CA GLY A 219 -9.51 14.62 17.13
C GLY A 219 -9.52 14.80 15.61
N GLY A 220 -10.07 15.92 15.12
CA GLY A 220 -10.08 16.23 13.69
C GLY A 220 -8.68 16.38 13.08
N ILE A 221 -7.78 17.09 13.79
CA ILE A 221 -6.38 17.28 13.37
C ILE A 221 -5.64 15.95 13.38
N VAL A 222 -5.79 15.15 14.42
CA VAL A 222 -5.14 13.84 14.55
C VAL A 222 -5.57 12.91 13.41
N GLY A 223 -6.87 12.88 13.09
CA GLY A 223 -7.37 12.16 11.92
C GLY A 223 -6.68 12.64 10.63
N LEU A 224 -6.65 13.95 10.38
CA LEU A 224 -6.00 14.50 9.19
C LEU A 224 -4.48 14.25 9.13
N LEU A 225 -3.79 14.24 10.27
CA LEU A 225 -2.36 13.89 10.35
C LEU A 225 -2.14 12.42 9.93
N ILE A 226 -2.98 11.50 10.40
CA ILE A 226 -2.95 10.10 9.91
C ILE A 226 -3.25 10.05 8.40
N PHE A 227 -4.23 10.82 7.93
CA PHE A 227 -4.55 10.90 6.51
C PHE A 227 -3.39 11.44 5.65
N CYS A 228 -2.49 12.27 6.17
CA CYS A 228 -1.29 12.70 5.43
C CYS A 228 -0.45 11.53 4.92
N GLY A 229 -0.36 10.42 5.67
CA GLY A 229 0.29 9.20 5.20
C GLY A 229 -0.40 8.64 3.96
N ALA A 230 -1.72 8.46 4.02
CA ALA A 230 -2.52 7.98 2.90
C ALA A 230 -2.41 8.91 1.69
N MET A 231 -2.44 10.23 1.90
CA MET A 231 -2.27 11.24 0.86
C MET A 231 -0.94 11.09 0.11
N GLY A 232 0.15 10.79 0.83
CA GLY A 232 1.46 10.52 0.25
C GLY A 232 1.47 9.22 -0.58
N LYS A 233 1.19 8.07 0.05
CA LYS A 233 1.31 6.75 -0.61
C LYS A 233 0.28 6.52 -1.71
N SER A 234 -0.95 7.04 -1.57
CA SER A 234 -1.98 6.97 -2.62
C SER A 234 -1.89 8.14 -3.61
N ALA A 235 -0.80 8.92 -3.59
CA ALA A 235 -0.52 9.98 -4.54
C ALA A 235 -1.70 10.94 -4.74
N GLN A 236 -2.33 11.34 -3.64
CA GLN A 236 -3.42 12.31 -3.66
C GLN A 236 -2.87 13.73 -3.79
N PHE A 237 -3.69 14.66 -4.28
CA PHE A 237 -3.32 16.07 -4.29
C PHE A 237 -3.03 16.56 -2.85
N PRO A 238 -1.93 17.31 -2.62
CA PRO A 238 -0.96 17.82 -3.59
C PRO A 238 0.25 16.89 -3.83
N LEU A 239 0.39 15.79 -3.09
CA LEU A 239 1.55 14.89 -3.10
C LEU A 239 1.61 13.92 -4.28
N HIS A 240 0.73 14.06 -5.27
CA HIS A 240 0.61 13.19 -6.45
C HIS A 240 1.81 13.17 -7.41
N VAL A 241 2.69 14.18 -7.36
CA VAL A 241 3.70 14.47 -8.41
C VAL A 241 4.75 13.39 -8.64
N TRP A 242 4.92 12.45 -7.72
CA TRP A 242 5.91 11.38 -7.86
C TRP A 242 5.45 10.22 -8.72
N LEU A 243 4.13 9.99 -8.79
CA LEU A 243 3.58 8.75 -9.32
C LEU A 243 3.68 8.66 -10.86
N PRO A 244 3.53 9.74 -11.66
CA PRO A 244 3.81 9.71 -13.09
C PRO A 244 5.29 9.45 -13.42
N ASP A 245 6.21 9.97 -12.61
CA ASP A 245 7.65 9.81 -12.84
C ASP A 245 8.15 8.43 -12.39
N ALA A 246 7.44 7.77 -11.46
CA ALA A 246 7.70 6.38 -11.09
C ALA A 246 7.59 5.39 -12.28
N MET A 247 7.05 5.85 -13.43
CA MET A 247 7.02 5.08 -14.69
C MET A 247 8.40 4.88 -15.32
N GLU A 248 9.48 5.46 -14.80
CA GLU A 248 10.84 5.11 -15.19
C GLU A 248 11.25 3.68 -14.79
N GLY A 249 10.58 3.11 -13.77
CA GLY A 249 10.83 1.73 -13.33
C GLY A 249 10.37 0.68 -14.36
N PRO A 250 10.82 -0.58 -14.24
CA PRO A 250 10.35 -1.67 -15.09
C PRO A 250 8.82 -1.79 -15.09
N THR A 251 8.19 -2.04 -16.24
CA THR A 251 6.72 -2.06 -16.32
C THR A 251 6.01 -3.00 -15.34
N PRO A 252 6.53 -4.20 -15.00
CA PRO A 252 5.87 -5.01 -13.98
C PRO A 252 5.95 -4.39 -12.57
N VAL A 253 6.95 -3.56 -12.27
CA VAL A 253 7.00 -2.76 -11.03
C VAL A 253 5.87 -1.73 -11.03
N SER A 254 5.63 -1.06 -12.16
CA SER A 254 4.50 -0.16 -12.33
C SER A 254 3.17 -0.90 -12.07
N ALA A 255 3.00 -2.10 -12.64
CA ALA A 255 1.83 -2.94 -12.36
C ALA A 255 1.66 -3.21 -10.87
N LEU A 256 2.75 -3.56 -10.16
CA LEU A 256 2.69 -3.91 -8.75
C LEU A 256 2.30 -2.71 -7.88
N ILE A 257 3.06 -1.62 -8.00
CA ILE A 257 2.92 -0.39 -7.22
C ILE A 257 1.52 0.22 -7.42
N HIS A 258 1.00 0.20 -8.65
CA HIS A 258 -0.23 0.90 -9.03
C HIS A 258 -1.50 0.08 -8.89
N ALA A 259 -1.43 -1.25 -8.86
CA ALA A 259 -2.62 -2.08 -8.82
C ALA A 259 -3.07 -2.40 -7.39
N ALA A 260 -2.30 -3.26 -6.69
CA ALA A 260 -2.74 -3.91 -5.47
C ALA A 260 -1.93 -3.53 -4.22
N THR A 261 -0.93 -2.65 -4.35
CA THR A 261 0.08 -2.49 -3.28
C THR A 261 0.25 -1.06 -2.78
N MET A 262 1.34 -0.38 -3.10
CA MET A 262 1.74 0.89 -2.48
C MET A 262 0.63 1.93 -2.52
N VAL A 263 0.01 2.15 -3.68
CA VAL A 263 -1.06 3.14 -3.78
C VAL A 263 -2.37 2.68 -3.14
N ALA A 264 -2.60 1.37 -3.07
CA ALA A 264 -3.73 0.76 -2.38
C ALA A 264 -3.56 0.81 -0.85
N ALA A 265 -2.33 0.88 -0.34
CA ALA A 265 -2.04 0.96 1.10
C ALA A 265 -2.69 2.17 1.78
N GLY A 266 -2.71 3.34 1.13
CA GLY A 266 -3.40 4.52 1.67
C GLY A 266 -4.91 4.37 1.75
N VAL A 267 -5.54 3.82 0.72
CA VAL A 267 -6.99 3.53 0.74
C VAL A 267 -7.31 2.45 1.79
N PHE A 268 -6.49 1.40 1.88
CA PHE A 268 -6.62 0.37 2.91
C PHE A 268 -6.51 0.96 4.32
N MET A 269 -5.50 1.81 4.58
CA MET A 269 -5.33 2.47 5.87
C MET A 269 -6.53 3.34 6.23
N LEU A 270 -7.05 4.13 5.28
CA LEU A 270 -8.26 4.92 5.45
C LEU A 270 -9.46 4.06 5.86
N CYS A 271 -9.63 2.90 5.23
CA CYS A 271 -10.70 1.97 5.54
C CYS A 271 -10.51 1.32 6.93
N ARG A 272 -9.29 0.89 7.25
CA ARG A 272 -8.93 0.26 8.53
C ARG A 272 -9.11 1.21 9.71
N LEU A 273 -8.75 2.48 9.52
CA LEU A 273 -8.82 3.52 10.53
C LEU A 273 -10.06 4.41 10.38
N PHE A 274 -11.10 3.93 9.68
CA PHE A 274 -12.29 4.73 9.37
C PHE A 274 -12.95 5.33 10.63
N PHE A 275 -12.95 4.56 11.72
CA PHE A 275 -13.48 4.97 13.03
C PHE A 275 -12.82 6.24 13.59
N LEU A 276 -11.57 6.55 13.22
CA LEU A 276 -10.87 7.78 13.63
C LEU A 276 -11.49 9.03 13.02
N TYR A 277 -12.00 8.92 11.79
CA TYR A 277 -12.56 10.06 11.05
C TYR A 277 -14.04 10.32 11.38
N GLN A 278 -14.70 9.39 12.07
CA GLN A 278 -16.10 9.50 12.49
C GLN A 278 -16.28 10.20 13.85
N VAL A 279 -15.19 10.41 14.59
CA VAL A 279 -15.22 11.10 15.87
C VAL A 279 -15.69 12.54 15.67
N ASN A 280 -16.49 13.06 16.60
CA ASN A 280 -17.04 14.42 16.53
C ASN A 280 -15.92 15.43 16.24
N PRO A 281 -16.01 16.21 15.14
CA PRO A 281 -14.97 17.15 14.75
C PRO A 281 -14.97 18.34 15.71
N ALA A 282 -14.24 18.20 16.82
CA ALA A 282 -13.87 19.32 17.63
C ALA A 282 -12.58 19.90 17.06
N TRP A 283 -12.64 21.16 16.61
CA TRP A 283 -11.49 21.93 16.13
C TRP A 283 -10.94 22.82 17.26
N PRO A 284 -9.63 23.06 17.34
CA PRO A 284 -9.09 24.08 18.23
C PRO A 284 -9.60 25.47 17.83
N ALA A 285 -9.62 26.42 18.76
CA ALA A 285 -10.12 27.79 18.50
C ALA A 285 -9.47 28.46 17.27
N ALA A 286 -8.19 28.19 17.03
CA ALA A 286 -7.43 28.67 15.88
C ALA A 286 -7.97 28.17 14.52
N LEU A 287 -8.67 27.03 14.50
CA LEU A 287 -9.28 26.42 13.32
C LEU A 287 -10.81 26.51 13.34
N SER A 288 -11.39 27.43 14.11
CA SER A 288 -12.84 27.62 14.21
C SER A 288 -13.52 27.94 12.87
N PHE A 289 -12.79 28.43 11.88
CA PHE A 289 -13.29 28.62 10.52
C PHE A 289 -13.65 27.29 9.81
N LEU A 290 -13.14 26.15 10.29
CA LEU A 290 -13.49 24.81 9.81
C LEU A 290 -14.73 24.24 10.51
N ASN A 291 -15.37 24.98 11.42
CA ASN A 291 -16.59 24.52 12.07
C ASN A 291 -17.68 24.19 11.04
N GLY A 292 -18.26 23.00 11.14
CA GLY A 292 -19.21 22.47 10.15
C GLY A 292 -18.57 21.65 9.03
N ILE A 293 -17.23 21.62 8.93
CA ILE A 293 -16.47 20.74 8.05
C ILE A 293 -15.87 19.61 8.88
N THR A 294 -16.10 18.37 8.46
CA THR A 294 -15.55 17.19 9.10
C THR A 294 -14.24 16.75 8.41
N PRO A 295 -13.39 15.93 9.07
CA PRO A 295 -12.26 15.29 8.40
C PRO A 295 -12.68 14.46 7.17
N LEU A 296 -13.85 13.83 7.21
CA LEU A 296 -14.40 13.05 6.10
C LEU A 296 -14.72 13.94 4.89
N ASP A 297 -15.21 15.16 5.10
CA ASP A 297 -15.45 16.13 4.02
C ASP A 297 -14.13 16.52 3.33
N ILE A 298 -13.08 16.76 4.12
CA ILE A 298 -11.75 17.10 3.60
C ILE A 298 -11.17 15.94 2.79
N ILE A 299 -11.30 14.70 3.29
CA ILE A 299 -10.92 13.48 2.58
C ILE A 299 -11.70 13.37 1.26
N ALA A 300 -13.02 13.62 1.28
CA ALA A 300 -13.87 13.60 0.10
C ALA A 300 -13.41 14.62 -0.95
N TRP A 301 -13.14 15.86 -0.54
CA TRP A 301 -12.71 16.94 -1.42
C TRP A 301 -11.35 16.65 -2.04
N ILE A 302 -10.37 16.18 -1.25
CA ILE A 302 -9.06 15.81 -1.76
C ILE A 302 -9.15 14.64 -2.75
N GLY A 303 -9.99 13.64 -2.46
CA GLY A 303 -10.27 12.55 -3.39
C GLY A 303 -10.88 13.05 -4.71
N GLY A 304 -11.90 13.91 -4.63
CA GLY A 304 -12.56 14.49 -5.80
C GLY A 304 -11.64 15.38 -6.65
N ILE A 305 -10.83 16.23 -6.02
CA ILE A 305 -9.81 17.05 -6.70
C ILE A 305 -8.80 16.16 -7.41
N THR A 306 -8.28 15.14 -6.71
CA THR A 306 -7.33 14.18 -7.30
C THR A 306 -7.96 13.44 -8.49
N ALA A 307 -9.22 13.00 -8.36
CA ALA A 307 -9.96 12.30 -9.39
C ALA A 307 -10.06 13.13 -10.68
N LEU A 308 -10.49 14.40 -10.55
CA LEU A 308 -10.70 15.31 -11.66
C LEU A 308 -9.38 15.76 -12.31
N LEU A 309 -8.44 16.28 -11.52
CA LEU A 309 -7.18 16.82 -12.05
C LEU A 309 -6.36 15.74 -12.77
N SER A 310 -6.33 14.53 -12.21
CA SER A 310 -5.59 13.42 -12.82
C SER A 310 -6.24 12.94 -14.11
N ALA A 311 -7.57 12.96 -14.21
CA ALA A 311 -8.27 12.60 -15.44
C ALA A 311 -7.96 13.58 -16.57
N VAL A 312 -7.99 14.90 -16.28
CA VAL A 312 -7.63 15.93 -17.26
C VAL A 312 -6.17 15.79 -17.68
N ALA A 313 -5.26 15.57 -16.73
CA ALA A 313 -3.84 15.39 -17.03
C ALA A 313 -3.56 14.14 -17.88
N ALA A 314 -4.34 13.06 -17.71
CA ALA A 314 -4.22 11.83 -18.49
C ALA A 314 -4.48 12.04 -19.99
N ILE A 315 -5.45 12.88 -20.35
CA ILE A 315 -5.84 13.16 -21.75
C ILE A 315 -4.68 13.81 -22.52
N GLN A 316 -3.83 14.56 -21.83
CA GLN A 316 -2.70 15.29 -22.42
C GLN A 316 -1.38 14.49 -22.39
N GLN A 317 -1.38 13.23 -21.92
CA GLN A 317 -0.18 12.40 -21.95
C GLN A 317 -0.04 11.65 -23.27
N ASN A 318 1.19 11.57 -23.78
CA ASN A 318 1.53 10.77 -24.97
C ASN A 318 2.17 9.41 -24.61
N ASP A 319 2.67 9.27 -23.39
CA ASP A 319 3.32 8.04 -22.92
C ASP A 319 2.28 7.07 -22.33
N ILE A 320 2.24 5.84 -22.85
CA ILE A 320 1.26 4.83 -22.42
C ILE A 320 1.31 4.53 -20.92
N LYS A 321 2.50 4.51 -20.30
CA LYS A 321 2.64 4.22 -18.86
C LYS A 321 2.19 5.42 -18.03
N ARG A 322 2.52 6.66 -18.46
CA ARG A 322 2.06 7.89 -17.80
C ARG A 322 0.54 8.04 -17.89
N ILE A 323 -0.08 7.71 -19.03
CA ILE A 323 -1.55 7.67 -19.15
C ILE A 323 -2.15 6.72 -18.10
N LEU A 324 -1.61 5.50 -18.00
CA LEU A 324 -2.07 4.51 -17.03
C LEU A 324 -1.82 4.94 -15.57
N ALA A 325 -0.71 5.63 -15.31
CA ALA A 325 -0.40 6.23 -14.02
C ALA A 325 -1.45 7.28 -13.64
N TYR A 326 -1.69 8.30 -14.47
CA TYR A 326 -2.72 9.33 -14.20
C TYR A 326 -4.13 8.75 -14.08
N SER A 327 -4.46 7.75 -14.88
CA SER A 327 -5.71 7.01 -14.70
C SER A 327 -5.75 6.31 -13.33
N THR A 328 -4.63 5.79 -12.81
CA THR A 328 -4.55 5.23 -11.44
C THR A 328 -4.77 6.31 -10.37
N LEU A 329 -4.12 7.47 -10.49
CA LEU A 329 -4.35 8.60 -9.57
C LEU A 329 -5.83 8.96 -9.53
N SER A 330 -6.47 9.02 -10.70
CA SER A 330 -7.90 9.34 -10.80
C SER A 330 -8.77 8.29 -10.09
N GLN A 331 -8.51 7.00 -10.32
CA GLN A 331 -9.24 5.89 -9.68
C GLN A 331 -9.06 5.85 -8.17
N LEU A 332 -7.86 6.14 -7.66
CA LEU A 332 -7.63 6.27 -6.21
C LEU A 332 -8.35 7.48 -5.64
N GLY A 333 -8.39 8.61 -6.37
CA GLY A 333 -9.20 9.76 -6.01
C GLY A 333 -10.68 9.39 -5.82
N TYR A 334 -11.25 8.56 -6.71
CA TYR A 334 -12.59 8.02 -6.52
C TYR A 334 -12.73 7.16 -5.26
N MET A 335 -11.76 6.30 -4.94
CA MET A 335 -11.80 5.48 -3.72
C MET A 335 -11.72 6.33 -2.47
N VAL A 336 -10.79 7.29 -2.42
CA VAL A 336 -10.62 8.22 -1.28
C VAL A 336 -11.88 9.07 -1.11
N MET A 337 -12.45 9.56 -2.21
CA MET A 337 -13.72 10.28 -2.19
C MET A 337 -14.87 9.42 -1.67
N ALA A 338 -14.94 8.16 -2.09
CA ALA A 338 -15.93 7.21 -1.61
C ALA A 338 -15.82 6.95 -0.10
N VAL A 339 -14.60 6.86 0.46
CA VAL A 339 -14.42 6.78 1.92
C VAL A 339 -14.99 8.00 2.62
N GLY A 340 -14.69 9.21 2.12
CA GLY A 340 -15.19 10.46 2.70
C GLY A 340 -16.71 10.61 2.66
N LEU A 341 -17.38 10.10 1.61
CA LEU A 341 -18.82 10.29 1.40
C LEU A 341 -19.69 9.13 1.90
N GLN A 342 -19.25 7.89 1.72
CA GLN A 342 -20.06 6.67 1.91
C GLN A 342 -19.39 5.61 2.79
N GLY A 343 -18.13 5.83 3.19
CA GLY A 343 -17.38 4.93 4.05
C GLY A 343 -16.63 3.80 3.30
N PRO A 344 -16.13 2.80 4.03
CA PRO A 344 -15.13 1.86 3.51
C PRO A 344 -15.61 0.89 2.42
N ALA A 345 -16.87 0.45 2.48
CA ALA A 345 -17.37 -0.63 1.63
C ALA A 345 -17.25 -0.35 0.11
N PRO A 346 -17.77 0.79 -0.43
CA PRO A 346 -17.63 1.09 -1.86
C PRO A 346 -16.17 1.30 -2.28
N ALA A 347 -15.35 1.90 -1.41
CA ALA A 347 -13.93 2.11 -1.69
C ALA A 347 -13.17 0.77 -1.80
N MET A 348 -13.41 -0.17 -0.89
CA MET A 348 -12.77 -1.49 -0.92
C MET A 348 -13.26 -2.37 -2.06
N PHE A 349 -14.55 -2.28 -2.42
CA PHE A 349 -15.06 -2.96 -3.61
C PHE A 349 -14.37 -2.46 -4.88
N HIS A 350 -14.26 -1.13 -5.03
CA HIS A 350 -13.56 -0.53 -6.17
C HIS A 350 -12.07 -0.82 -6.17
N LEU A 351 -11.41 -0.84 -5.00
CA LEU A 351 -10.00 -1.23 -4.86
C LEU A 351 -9.77 -2.66 -5.34
N CYS A 352 -10.67 -3.58 -4.98
CA CYS A 352 -10.61 -4.98 -5.40
C CYS A 352 -10.65 -5.10 -6.93
N THR A 353 -11.64 -4.49 -7.59
CA THR A 353 -11.75 -4.53 -9.06
C THR A 353 -10.54 -3.84 -9.72
N HIS A 354 -10.13 -2.70 -9.19
CA HIS A 354 -8.96 -1.93 -9.64
C HIS A 354 -7.67 -2.73 -9.62
N ALA A 355 -7.42 -3.49 -8.56
CA ALA A 355 -6.25 -4.34 -8.46
C ALA A 355 -6.13 -5.30 -9.66
N PHE A 356 -7.23 -5.89 -10.12
CA PHE A 356 -7.21 -6.80 -11.27
C PHE A 356 -7.04 -6.04 -12.59
N PHE A 357 -7.88 -5.05 -12.88
CA PHE A 357 -7.86 -4.42 -14.20
C PHE A 357 -6.63 -3.54 -14.40
N LYS A 358 -6.09 -2.90 -13.36
CA LYS A 358 -4.84 -2.12 -13.51
C LYS A 358 -3.63 -3.01 -13.69
N ALA A 359 -3.55 -4.13 -12.98
CA ALA A 359 -2.49 -5.10 -13.23
C ALA A 359 -2.56 -5.55 -14.69
N LEU A 360 -3.73 -5.94 -15.18
CA LEU A 360 -3.92 -6.34 -16.58
C LEU A 360 -3.47 -5.24 -17.56
N LEU A 361 -3.92 -3.99 -17.38
CA LEU A 361 -3.56 -2.88 -18.26
C LEU A 361 -2.05 -2.60 -18.29
N PHE A 362 -1.38 -2.60 -17.13
CA PHE A 362 0.07 -2.39 -17.09
C PHE A 362 0.85 -3.55 -17.71
N LEU A 363 0.42 -4.80 -17.47
CA LEU A 363 1.07 -5.96 -18.08
C LEU A 363 0.86 -6.01 -19.60
N ALA A 364 -0.34 -5.65 -20.07
CA ALA A 364 -0.64 -5.50 -21.49
C ALA A 364 0.20 -4.39 -22.14
N ALA A 365 0.28 -3.20 -21.51
CA ALA A 365 1.16 -2.13 -21.95
C ALA A 365 2.62 -2.58 -21.99
N GLY A 366 3.08 -3.34 -20.99
CA GLY A 366 4.43 -3.91 -20.99
C GLY A 366 4.68 -4.85 -22.17
N SER A 367 3.67 -5.61 -22.59
CA SER A 367 3.76 -6.51 -23.74
C SER A 367 3.81 -5.73 -25.06
N ILE A 368 3.00 -4.68 -25.20
CA ILE A 368 3.01 -3.78 -26.37
C ILE A 368 4.35 -3.07 -26.49
N ILE A 369 4.86 -2.48 -25.41
CA ILE A 369 6.15 -1.79 -25.38
C ILE A 369 7.28 -2.73 -25.82
N LEU A 370 7.26 -3.98 -25.38
CA LEU A 370 8.28 -4.96 -25.78
C LEU A 370 8.13 -5.36 -27.26
N ALA A 371 6.90 -5.54 -27.75
CA ALA A 371 6.62 -5.87 -29.14
C ALA A 371 7.01 -4.74 -30.11
N LEU A 372 6.93 -3.48 -29.67
CA LEU A 372 7.30 -2.29 -30.42
C LEU A 372 8.70 -1.76 -30.07
N HIS A 373 9.64 -2.64 -29.73
CA HIS A 373 11.05 -2.31 -29.52
C HIS A 373 11.31 -1.17 -28.52
N HIS A 374 10.58 -1.17 -27.40
CA HIS A 374 10.63 -0.17 -26.32
C HIS A 374 10.01 1.19 -26.65
N GLU A 375 9.23 1.32 -27.72
CA GLU A 375 8.41 2.51 -27.97
C GLU A 375 7.30 2.65 -26.91
N GLN A 376 7.10 3.87 -26.41
CA GLN A 376 6.12 4.21 -25.37
C GLN A 376 5.19 5.35 -25.78
N ASP A 377 5.52 6.09 -26.84
CA ASP A 377 4.68 7.15 -27.40
C ASP A 377 3.53 6.55 -28.22
N ILE A 378 2.30 6.74 -27.75
CA ILE A 378 1.09 6.18 -28.39
C ILE A 378 0.91 6.63 -29.83
N TRP A 379 1.40 7.82 -30.20
CA TRP A 379 1.30 8.35 -31.57
C TRP A 379 2.22 7.64 -32.56
N ARG A 380 3.18 6.87 -32.04
CA ARG A 380 4.13 6.06 -32.82
C ARG A 380 3.79 4.58 -32.80
N MET A 381 2.81 4.16 -31.99
CA MET A 381 2.40 2.75 -31.89
C MET A 381 1.49 2.35 -33.05
N GLY A 382 0.44 3.14 -33.32
CA GLY A 382 -0.53 2.87 -34.40
C GLY A 382 -1.16 1.46 -34.34
N GLY A 383 -1.78 1.05 -35.45
CA GLY A 383 -2.48 -0.24 -35.59
C GLY A 383 -3.99 -0.10 -35.51
#